data_AF-A0A0E3RD82-F1
#
_entry.id   AF-A0A0E3RD82-F1
#
_cell.length_a   1.000
_cell.length_b   1.000
_cell.length_c   1.000
_cell.angle_alpha   90.00
_cell.angle_beta   90.00
_cell.angle_gamma   90.00
#
_symmetry.space_group_name_H-M   'P 1'
#
loop_
_entity.id
_entity.type
_entity.pdbx_description
1 polymer ?
#
loop_
_entity_poly.entity_id
_entity_poly.type
_entity_poly.pdbx_seq_one_letter_code
_entity_poly.pdbx_strand_id
1 'polypeptide(L)'
;MVEEKGRVLKEKSLKKTPTGISGLDDITYGGLPEGRTTLVYGSAGSGKILMAMEFLVKGAENYGEPGVFMAFEETAEDLAENFASLGFNLDSLEARNKLVS
;
A
#
# COMPACT_ATOMS: atom_id res chain seq x y z
N MET A 1 43.93 -31.17 8.77
CA MET A 1 43.14 -30.57 7.69
C MET A 1 41.68 -30.86 8.00
N VAL A 2 41.02 -29.95 8.72
CA VAL A 2 39.60 -30.05 9.08
C VAL A 2 38.88 -29.09 8.15
N GLU A 3 38.02 -29.61 7.28
CA GLU A 3 37.18 -28.78 6.41
C GLU A 3 36.09 -28.11 7.25
N GLU A 4 36.24 -26.81 7.44
CA GLU A 4 35.19 -25.96 8.00
C GLU A 4 34.11 -25.76 6.92
N LYS A 5 33.04 -26.57 6.98
CA LYS A 5 31.85 -26.33 6.15
C LYS A 5 31.20 -25.03 6.60
N GLY A 6 31.58 -23.93 5.94
CA GLY A 6 30.95 -22.63 6.09
C GLY A 6 29.44 -22.75 5.94
N ARG A 7 28.70 -22.49 7.01
CA ARG A 7 27.26 -22.27 6.96
C ARG A 7 27.03 -21.02 6.10
N VAL A 8 26.63 -21.21 4.85
CA VAL A 8 26.04 -20.13 4.06
C VAL A 8 24.74 -19.74 4.78
N LEU A 9 24.76 -18.61 5.50
CA LEU A 9 23.53 -18.01 6.00
C LEU A 9 22.71 -17.66 4.76
N LYS A 10 21.66 -18.43 4.49
CA LYS A 10 20.66 -18.06 3.48
C LYS A 10 20.13 -16.69 3.93
N GLU A 11 20.45 -15.63 3.20
CA GLU A 11 20.03 -14.28 3.55
C GLU A 11 18.52 -14.27 3.78
N LYS A 12 18.10 -13.96 5.01
CA LYS A 12 16.70 -13.76 5.33
C LYS A 12 16.27 -12.45 4.67
N SER A 13 15.72 -12.52 3.46
CA SER A 13 15.09 -11.38 2.83
C SER A 13 13.70 -11.16 3.41
N LEU A 14 13.34 -9.88 3.63
CA LEU A 14 11.98 -9.51 3.99
C LEU A 14 11.13 -9.58 2.72
N LYS A 15 10.08 -10.39 2.73
CA LYS A 15 9.07 -10.35 1.66
C LYS A 15 8.41 -8.97 1.62
N LYS A 16 8.13 -8.48 0.42
CA LYS A 16 7.55 -7.15 0.17
C LYS A 16 6.25 -7.26 -0.60
N THR A 17 5.34 -6.34 -0.30
CA THR A 17 4.11 -6.06 -1.03
C THR A 17 4.32 -4.76 -1.81
N PRO A 18 4.28 -4.80 -3.15
CA PRO A 18 4.36 -3.60 -3.97
C PRO A 18 3.27 -2.61 -3.59
N THR A 19 3.60 -1.33 -3.53
CA THR A 19 2.62 -0.28 -3.24
C THR A 19 1.88 0.19 -4.46
N GLY A 20 2.45 -0.02 -5.65
CA GLY A 20 1.94 0.54 -6.90
C GLY A 20 2.36 2.00 -7.11
N ILE A 21 3.08 2.61 -6.14
CA ILE A 21 3.66 3.94 -6.21
C ILE A 21 5.13 3.76 -6.60
N SER A 22 5.47 3.95 -7.88
CA SER A 22 6.82 3.64 -8.41
C SER A 22 7.94 4.23 -7.57
N GLY A 23 7.88 5.53 -7.25
CA GLY A 23 8.94 6.18 -6.48
C GLY A 23 9.11 5.58 -5.07
N LEU A 24 8.04 5.10 -4.44
CA LEU A 24 8.10 4.46 -3.13
C LEU A 24 8.61 3.02 -3.24
N ASP A 25 8.14 2.27 -4.23
CA ASP A 25 8.56 0.90 -4.48
C ASP A 25 10.05 0.81 -4.82
N ASP A 26 10.56 1.77 -5.58
CA ASP A 26 11.97 1.88 -5.94
C ASP A 26 12.86 2.09 -4.70
N ILE A 27 12.53 3.05 -3.84
CA ILE A 27 13.34 3.35 -2.64
C ILE A 27 13.20 2.29 -1.54
N THR A 28 12.11 1.53 -1.53
CA THR A 28 11.86 0.47 -0.53
C THR A 28 12.26 -0.91 -1.02
N TYR A 29 12.77 -1.02 -2.26
CA TYR A 29 13.17 -2.26 -2.92
C TYR A 29 12.01 -3.26 -3.05
N GLY A 30 10.88 -2.82 -3.59
CA GLY A 30 9.71 -3.63 -3.87
C GLY A 30 8.52 -3.44 -2.93
N GLY A 31 8.49 -2.34 -2.17
CA GLY A 31 7.34 -1.93 -1.38
C GLY A 31 7.42 -2.23 0.12
N LEU A 32 6.26 -2.32 0.75
CA LEU A 32 6.12 -2.45 2.21
C LEU A 32 6.34 -3.91 2.67
N PRO A 33 6.78 -4.16 3.91
CA PRO A 33 6.94 -5.52 4.41
C PRO A 33 5.61 -6.30 4.41
N GLU A 34 5.58 -7.45 3.74
CA GLU A 34 4.38 -8.28 3.61
C GLU A 34 3.94 -8.83 4.98
N GLY A 35 2.62 -8.80 5.25
CA GLY A 35 2.03 -9.34 6.47
C GLY A 35 2.42 -8.57 7.74
N ARG A 36 2.78 -7.29 7.61
CA ARG A 36 3.16 -6.43 8.74
C ARG A 36 2.45 -5.08 8.69
N THR A 37 2.21 -4.52 9.87
CA THR A 37 1.71 -3.17 10.01
C THR A 37 2.78 -2.15 9.61
N THR A 38 2.38 -1.15 8.82
CA THR A 38 3.21 0.00 8.44
C THR A 38 2.60 1.28 9.01
N LEU A 39 3.40 2.10 9.68
CA LEU A 39 3.00 3.43 10.14
C LEU A 39 3.48 4.49 9.14
N VAL A 40 2.55 5.27 8.61
CA VAL A 40 2.85 6.45 7.79
C VAL A 40 2.64 7.70 8.65
N TYR A 41 3.69 8.51 8.81
CA TYR A 41 3.68 9.69 9.68
C TYR A 41 4.18 10.93 8.93
N GLY A 42 3.56 12.09 9.21
CA GLY A 42 3.89 13.38 8.60
C GLY A 42 2.90 14.48 8.97
N SER A 43 3.25 15.74 8.70
CA SER A 43 2.40 16.91 8.99
C SER A 43 1.09 16.90 8.20
N ALA A 44 0.12 17.73 8.60
CA ALA A 44 -1.07 17.98 7.78
C ALA A 44 -0.66 18.37 6.34
N GLY A 45 -1.38 17.88 5.34
CA GLY A 45 -1.07 18.11 3.92
C GLY A 45 0.11 17.30 3.35
N SER A 46 0.79 16.45 4.13
CA SER A 46 1.94 15.66 3.64
C SER A 46 1.56 14.47 2.73
N GLY A 47 0.29 14.32 2.34
CA GLY A 47 -0.14 13.25 1.43
C GLY A 47 -0.36 11.86 2.07
N LYS A 48 -0.54 11.75 3.39
CA LYS A 48 -0.74 10.45 4.07
C LYS A 48 -1.96 9.68 3.54
N ILE A 49 -3.09 10.37 3.43
CA ILE A 49 -4.36 9.80 2.97
C ILE A 49 -4.23 9.43 1.49
N LEU A 50 -3.62 10.31 0.69
CA LEU A 50 -3.31 10.03 -0.71
C LEU A 50 -2.48 8.75 -0.88
N MET A 51 -1.38 8.62 -0.14
CA MET A 51 -0.53 7.43 -0.17
C MET A 51 -1.31 6.16 0.24
N ALA A 52 -2.09 6.24 1.32
CA ALA A 52 -2.86 5.09 1.81
C ALA A 52 -3.95 4.66 0.82
N MET A 53 -4.67 5.62 0.25
CA MET A 53 -5.73 5.32 -0.72
C MET A 53 -5.15 4.82 -2.04
N GLU A 54 -4.07 5.43 -2.55
CA GLU A 54 -3.42 4.96 -3.77
C GLU A 54 -2.90 3.52 -3.59
N PHE A 55 -2.35 3.18 -2.43
CA PHE A 55 -1.98 1.80 -2.10
C PHE A 55 -3.16 0.82 -2.23
N LEU A 56 -4.33 1.16 -1.66
CA LEU A 56 -5.53 0.32 -1.75
C LEU A 56 -6.08 0.22 -3.17
N VAL A 57 -6.17 1.34 -3.89
CA VAL A 57 -6.67 1.38 -5.26
C VAL A 57 -5.76 0.57 -6.19
N LYS A 58 -4.43 0.76 -6.11
CA LYS A 58 -3.47 0.00 -6.91
C LYS A 58 -3.46 -1.48 -6.53
N GLY A 59 -3.60 -1.81 -5.25
CA GLY A 59 -3.84 -3.17 -4.76
C GLY A 59 -5.02 -3.82 -5.45
N ALA A 60 -6.16 -3.15 -5.43
CA ALA A 60 -7.41 -3.61 -6.02
C ALA A 60 -7.35 -3.78 -7.53
N GLU A 61 -6.78 -2.80 -8.24
CA GLU A 61 -6.78 -2.76 -9.71
C GLU A 61 -5.70 -3.64 -10.33
N ASN A 62 -4.47 -3.58 -9.82
CA ASN A 62 -3.32 -4.22 -10.46
C ASN A 62 -3.08 -5.64 -9.94
N TYR A 63 -3.42 -5.90 -8.67
CA TYR A 63 -3.11 -7.15 -8.00
C TYR A 63 -4.36 -7.92 -7.58
N GLY A 64 -5.55 -7.32 -7.75
CA GLY A 64 -6.81 -7.94 -7.38
C GLY A 64 -7.03 -8.04 -5.87
N GLU A 65 -6.25 -7.30 -5.07
CA GLU A 65 -6.27 -7.33 -3.60
C GLU A 65 -7.28 -6.31 -3.08
N PRO A 66 -8.44 -6.75 -2.54
CA PRO A 66 -9.42 -5.82 -2.00
C PRO A 66 -8.92 -5.16 -0.71
N GLY A 67 -9.35 -3.93 -0.49
CA GLY A 67 -8.90 -3.08 0.62
C GLY A 67 -10.04 -2.48 1.43
N VAL A 68 -9.74 -2.08 2.66
CA VAL A 68 -10.64 -1.27 3.49
C VAL A 68 -9.90 -0.01 3.91
N PHE A 69 -10.51 1.15 3.68
CA PHE A 69 -10.07 2.42 4.22
C PHE A 69 -10.93 2.75 5.43
N MET A 70 -10.32 3.23 6.52
CA MET A 70 -11.04 3.65 7.72
C MET A 70 -10.54 5.02 8.14
N ALA A 71 -11.46 6.00 8.11
CA ALA A 71 -11.20 7.38 8.53
C ALA A 71 -12.10 7.76 9.71
N PHE A 72 -11.61 8.69 10.53
CA PHE A 72 -12.37 9.26 11.65
C PHE A 72 -12.75 10.73 11.43
N GLU A 73 -12.07 11.43 10.50
CA GLU A 73 -12.23 12.86 10.28
C GLU A 73 -13.00 13.21 8.99
N GLU A 74 -12.90 12.36 7.96
CA GLU A 74 -13.51 12.58 6.64
C GLU A 74 -14.59 11.53 6.37
N THR A 75 -15.64 11.92 5.64
CA THR A 75 -16.70 11.00 5.20
C THR A 75 -16.26 10.23 3.94
N ALA A 76 -16.91 9.09 3.67
CA ALA A 76 -16.66 8.32 2.46
C ALA A 76 -16.98 9.14 1.20
N GLU A 77 -18.04 9.96 1.24
CA GLU A 77 -18.43 10.85 0.17
C GLU A 77 -17.37 11.93 -0.12
N ASP A 78 -16.85 12.58 0.93
CA ASP A 78 -15.78 13.59 0.78
C ASP A 78 -14.52 12.97 0.16
N LEU A 79 -14.17 11.75 0.58
CA LEU A 79 -13.05 11.01 0.02
C LEU A 79 -13.30 10.67 -1.46
N ALA A 80 -14.47 10.15 -1.81
CA ALA A 80 -14.82 9.83 -3.19
C ALA A 80 -14.70 11.05 -4.11
N GLU A 81 -15.22 12.21 -3.69
CA GLU A 81 -15.11 13.46 -4.47
C GLU A 81 -13.66 13.92 -4.64
N ASN A 82 -12.88 13.92 -3.55
CA ASN A 82 -11.48 14.33 -3.58
C ASN A 82 -10.65 13.44 -4.51
N PHE A 83 -10.83 12.12 -4.43
CA PHE A 83 -10.06 11.15 -5.21
C PHE A 83 -10.53 11.04 -6.66
N ALA A 84 -11.79 11.34 -6.96
CA ALA A 84 -12.28 11.48 -8.33
C ALA A 84 -11.49 12.55 -9.10
N SER A 85 -11.15 13.67 -8.46
CA SER A 85 -10.32 14.73 -9.08
C SER A 85 -8.89 14.28 -9.42
N LEU A 86 -8.40 13.23 -8.75
CA LEU A 86 -7.09 12.63 -8.96
C LEU A 86 -7.12 11.46 -9.96
N GLY A 87 -8.29 11.18 -10.56
CA GLY A 87 -8.48 10.13 -11.55
C GLY A 87 -8.79 8.75 -10.95
N PHE A 88 -9.12 8.68 -9.65
CA PHE A 88 -9.53 7.43 -9.01
C PHE A 88 -11.05 7.39 -8.85
N ASN A 89 -11.68 6.32 -9.34
CA ASN A 89 -13.12 6.12 -9.21
C ASN A 89 -13.40 5.15 -8.05
N LEU A 90 -13.57 5.71 -6.84
CA LEU A 90 -13.81 4.91 -5.63
C LEU A 90 -15.16 4.19 -5.69
N ASP A 91 -16.22 4.86 -6.14
CA ASP A 91 -17.57 4.27 -6.30
C ASP A 91 -17.54 2.98 -7.14
N SER A 92 -16.75 2.98 -8.22
CA SER A 92 -16.58 1.80 -9.08
C SER A 92 -15.84 0.67 -8.39
N LEU A 93 -14.93 0.96 -7.47
CA LEU A 93 -14.23 -0.04 -6.67
C LEU A 93 -15.15 -0.62 -5.59
N GLU A 94 -15.97 0.20 -4.95
CA GLU A 94 -16.97 -0.25 -3.97
C GLU A 94 -18.03 -1.14 -4.62
N ALA A 95 -18.58 -0.72 -5.77
CA ALA A 95 -19.54 -1.53 -6.52
C ALA A 95 -18.99 -2.91 -6.94
N ARG A 96 -17.66 -3.04 -7.05
CA ARG A 96 -16.96 -4.29 -7.38
C ARG A 96 -16.50 -5.07 -6.14
N ASN A 97 -16.85 -4.64 -4.93
CA ASN A 97 -16.37 -5.18 -3.65
C ASN A 97 -14.83 -5.21 -3.55
N LYS A 98 -14.18 -4.19 -4.14
CA LYS A 98 -12.73 -4.05 -4.16
C LYS A 98 -12.22 -3.03 -3.15
N LEU A 99 -13.07 -2.09 -2.76
CA LEU A 99 -12.80 -1.12 -1.72
C LEU A 99 -14.04 -1.01 -0.84
N VAL A 100 -13.84 -0.75 0.44
CA VAL A 100 -14.88 -0.27 1.36
C VAL A 100 -14.25 0.90 2.10
N SER A 101 -14.92 2.05 2.12
CA SER A 101 -14.48 3.26 2.83
C SER A 101 -15.48 3.72 3.88
#